data_AF-A0A939ZNK6-F1
#
_entry.id   AF-A0A939ZNK6-F1
#
_cell.length_a   1.000
_cell.length_b   1.000
_cell.length_c   1.000
_cell.angle_alpha   90.00
_cell.angle_beta   90.00
_cell.angle_gamma   90.00
#
_symmetry.space_group_name_H-M   'P 1'
#
loop_
_entity.id
_entity.type
_entity.pdbx_description
1 polymer ?
#
loop_
_entity_poly.entity_id
_entity_poly.type
_entity_poly.pdbx_seq_one_letter_code
_entity_poly.pdbx_strand_id
1 'polypeptide(L)'
;MIERMTKYSFVLLASQKDEFLQSLQQLGVVDITRSDKPVDDRSAALLAEADVLSREIADISAGCDAHLTELRASLAELLKERDEIAPWGSWDRDLLQQLGVDLHFYIVDAKRFSPEWPEQFAIQIVADDGRRVRFVIAGPNEGFPLHEIPAPALTLKEADAAVDAKEREIALYSKVLRERSAELPALREALAAKKEEAARYLASLSGESAAADTLVAFEGFVPEADSPAFEAGMESLPAVWFKESATVEDKPPVKFRNNRFVELFEP
;
A
#
# COMPACT_ATOMS: atom_id res chain seq x y z
N MET A 1 -6.80 -4.06 30.29
CA MET A 1 -6.86 -2.64 29.85
C MET A 1 -5.52 -2.33 29.20
N ILE A 2 -5.50 -1.75 27.99
CA ILE A 2 -4.24 -1.41 27.28
C ILE A 2 -3.58 -0.25 28.03
N GLU A 3 -2.31 -0.42 28.38
CA GLU A 3 -1.55 0.60 29.12
C GLU A 3 -1.00 1.67 28.16
N ARG A 4 -1.12 2.94 28.53
CA ARG A 4 -0.60 4.06 27.73
C ARG A 4 0.93 4.06 27.79
N MET A 5 1.55 4.32 26.66
CA MET A 5 3.01 4.33 26.51
C MET A 5 3.52 5.76 26.37
N THR A 6 4.67 6.01 26.99
CA THR A 6 5.46 7.22 26.84
C THR A 6 6.65 6.90 25.93
N LYS A 7 6.91 7.76 24.94
CA LYS A 7 8.07 7.66 24.07
C LYS A 7 9.24 8.42 24.69
N TYR A 8 10.39 7.77 24.79
CA TYR A 8 11.63 8.38 25.24
C TYR A 8 12.66 8.32 24.12
N SER A 9 13.34 9.45 23.89
CA SER A 9 14.47 9.54 22.97
C SER A 9 15.74 9.75 23.78
N PHE A 10 16.78 8.97 23.50
CA PHE A 10 18.05 8.97 24.22
C PHE A 10 19.18 9.34 23.27
N VAL A 11 20.11 10.15 23.74
CA VAL A 11 21.36 10.48 23.03
C VAL A 11 22.52 10.20 23.96
N LEU A 12 23.43 9.31 23.55
CA LEU A 12 24.58 8.89 24.36
C LEU A 12 25.79 8.51 23.49
N LEU A 13 26.96 8.38 24.10
CA LEU A 13 28.18 7.96 23.42
C LEU A 13 28.15 6.46 23.07
N ALA A 14 28.69 6.08 21.92
CA ALA A 14 28.70 4.70 21.41
C ALA A 14 29.56 3.79 22.27
N SER A 15 30.61 4.32 22.90
CA SER A 15 31.40 3.64 23.93
C SER A 15 30.55 3.17 25.11
N GLN A 16 29.49 3.91 25.43
CA GLN A 16 28.58 3.66 26.55
C GLN A 16 27.30 2.93 26.10
N LYS A 17 27.16 2.63 24.81
CA LYS A 17 25.96 1.99 24.25
C LYS A 17 25.61 0.69 24.96
N ASP A 18 26.55 -0.23 25.07
CA ASP A 18 26.24 -1.57 25.55
C ASP A 18 25.93 -1.58 27.05
N GLU A 19 26.60 -0.73 27.83
CA GLU A 19 26.32 -0.53 29.26
C GLU A 19 24.96 0.14 29.46
N PHE A 20 24.65 1.18 28.68
CA PHE A 20 23.38 1.88 28.72
C PHE A 20 22.20 1.00 28.31
N LEU A 21 22.35 0.19 27.24
CA LEU A 21 21.31 -0.77 26.83
C LEU A 21 21.05 -1.83 27.91
N GLN A 22 22.08 -2.27 28.65
CA GLN A 22 21.91 -3.17 29.79
C GLN A 22 21.18 -2.48 30.95
N SER A 23 21.50 -1.23 31.27
CA SER A 23 20.78 -0.44 32.27
C SER A 23 19.31 -0.20 31.87
N LEU A 24 19.05 0.09 30.59
CA LEU A 24 17.68 0.27 30.08
C LEU A 24 16.83 -1.01 30.19
N GLN A 25 17.42 -2.19 29.97
CA GLN A 25 16.73 -3.47 30.17
C GLN A 25 16.38 -3.72 31.64
N GLN A 26 17.28 -3.35 32.57
CA GLN A 26 17.02 -3.47 34.01
C GLN A 26 15.95 -2.49 34.50
N LEU A 27 15.84 -1.33 33.84
CA LEU A 27 14.82 -0.30 34.11
C LEU A 27 13.48 -0.58 33.43
N GLY A 28 13.34 -1.69 32.68
CA GLY A 28 12.06 -2.17 32.16
C GLY A 28 11.58 -1.54 30.84
N VAL A 29 12.49 -1.01 30.01
CA VAL A 29 12.16 -0.51 28.67
C VAL A 29 11.75 -1.68 27.76
N VAL A 30 10.61 -1.56 27.08
CA VAL A 30 9.95 -2.69 26.41
C VAL A 30 10.38 -2.84 24.94
N ASP A 31 10.91 -1.79 24.32
CA ASP A 31 11.40 -1.84 22.94
C ASP A 31 12.43 -0.71 22.72
N ILE A 32 13.57 -0.99 22.09
CA ILE A 32 14.63 -0.01 21.81
C ILE A 32 14.99 -0.08 20.33
N THR A 33 14.71 1.00 19.60
CA THR A 33 15.04 1.14 18.18
C THR A 33 16.09 2.23 17.98
N ARG A 34 17.06 1.99 17.10
CA ARG A 34 18.06 3.00 16.72
C ARG A 34 17.38 4.05 15.84
N SER A 35 17.50 5.32 16.20
CA SER A 35 16.91 6.44 15.48
C SER A 35 17.98 7.10 14.61
N ASP A 36 17.90 6.89 13.29
CA ASP A 36 18.76 7.55 12.29
C ASP A 36 18.02 8.78 11.71
N LYS A 37 17.69 9.77 12.55
CA LYS A 37 17.02 11.00 12.11
C LYS A 37 18.01 11.99 11.48
N PRO A 38 17.62 12.71 10.42
CA PRO A 38 18.45 13.76 9.82
C PRO A 38 18.65 14.92 10.81
N VAL A 39 19.86 15.46 10.84
CA VAL A 39 20.29 16.53 11.76
C VAL A 39 20.38 17.89 11.04
N ASP A 40 20.50 17.87 9.71
CA ASP A 40 20.61 19.03 8.82
C ASP A 40 20.19 18.65 7.37
N ASP A 41 20.17 19.64 6.47
CA ASP A 41 19.75 19.42 5.07
C ASP A 41 20.63 18.40 4.34
N ARG A 42 21.92 18.32 4.69
CA ARG A 42 22.86 17.40 4.04
C ARG A 42 22.68 15.96 4.50
N SER A 43 22.45 15.73 5.80
CA SER A 43 22.11 14.39 6.31
C SER A 43 20.72 13.96 5.84
N ALA A 44 19.76 14.88 5.71
CA ALA A 44 18.47 14.61 5.09
C ALA A 44 18.60 14.16 3.64
N ALA A 45 19.42 14.84 2.83
CA ALA A 45 19.67 14.46 1.45
C ALA A 45 20.33 13.06 1.34
N LEU A 46 21.36 12.78 2.16
CA LEU A 46 22.05 11.49 2.15
C LEU A 46 21.14 10.32 2.54
N LEU A 47 20.29 10.51 3.55
CA LEU A 47 19.30 9.51 3.96
C LEU A 47 18.21 9.32 2.90
N ALA A 48 17.74 10.39 2.27
CA ALA A 48 16.77 10.31 1.18
C ALA A 48 17.32 9.54 -0.03
N GLU A 49 18.58 9.76 -0.42
CA GLU A 49 19.25 8.98 -1.47
C GLU A 49 19.32 7.49 -1.11
N ALA A 50 19.66 7.17 0.14
CA ALA A 50 19.70 5.78 0.62
C ALA A 50 18.30 5.14 0.62
N ASP A 51 17.26 5.88 0.98
CA ASP A 51 15.88 5.40 0.95
C ASP A 51 15.39 5.11 -0.46
N VAL A 52 15.74 5.96 -1.44
CA VAL A 52 15.43 5.74 -2.86
C VAL A 52 16.06 4.42 -3.34
N LEU A 53 17.35 4.22 -3.08
CA LEU A 53 18.04 2.97 -3.43
C LEU A 53 17.44 1.76 -2.71
N SER A 54 17.06 1.90 -1.44
CA SER A 54 16.43 0.82 -0.68
C SER A 54 15.06 0.43 -1.24
N ARG A 55 14.26 1.41 -1.68
CA ARG A 55 12.97 1.16 -2.33
C ARG A 55 13.17 0.49 -3.69
N GLU A 56 14.09 0.99 -4.49
CA GLU A 56 14.41 0.39 -5.79
C GLU A 56 14.88 -1.07 -5.67
N ILE A 57 15.73 -1.38 -4.67
CA ILE A 57 16.13 -2.76 -4.37
C ILE A 57 14.93 -3.61 -3.96
N ALA A 58 14.03 -3.08 -3.13
CA ALA A 58 12.84 -3.80 -2.68
C ALA A 58 11.90 -4.10 -3.87
N ASP A 59 11.66 -3.11 -4.72
CA ASP A 59 10.81 -3.20 -5.91
C ASP A 59 11.35 -4.23 -6.91
N ILE A 60 12.64 -4.16 -7.23
CA ILE A 60 13.30 -5.12 -8.14
C ILE A 60 13.34 -6.53 -7.51
N SER A 61 13.62 -6.63 -6.21
CA SER A 61 13.67 -7.92 -5.51
C SER A 61 12.29 -8.59 -5.44
N ALA A 62 11.23 -7.80 -5.26
CA ALA A 62 9.85 -8.28 -5.28
C ALA A 62 9.34 -8.59 -6.70
N GLY A 63 10.01 -8.07 -7.74
CA GLY A 63 9.49 -8.10 -9.10
C GLY A 63 8.17 -7.34 -9.24
N CYS A 64 7.96 -6.33 -8.38
CA CYS A 64 6.78 -5.50 -8.36
C CYS A 64 7.14 -4.09 -7.87
N ASP A 65 6.78 -3.09 -8.66
CA ASP A 65 6.93 -1.68 -8.33
C ASP A 65 5.59 -0.96 -8.45
N ALA A 66 5.58 0.34 -8.14
CA ALA A 66 4.39 1.18 -8.22
C ALA A 66 3.77 1.18 -9.63
N HIS A 67 4.59 1.21 -10.69
CA HIS A 67 4.09 1.25 -12.05
C HIS A 67 3.38 -0.06 -12.45
N LEU A 68 3.93 -1.21 -12.08
CA LEU A 68 3.29 -2.51 -12.32
C LEU A 68 1.98 -2.64 -11.54
N THR A 69 1.89 -2.06 -10.33
CA THR A 69 0.62 -2.02 -9.59
C THR A 69 -0.43 -1.15 -10.29
N GLU A 70 -0.04 -0.03 -10.87
CA GLU A 70 -0.92 0.85 -11.63
C GLU A 70 -1.40 0.18 -12.92
N LEU A 71 -0.50 -0.46 -13.68
CA LEU A 71 -0.88 -1.22 -14.88
C LEU A 71 -1.87 -2.35 -14.57
N ARG A 72 -1.67 -3.08 -13.46
CA ARG A 72 -2.60 -4.12 -13.00
C ARG A 72 -3.94 -3.57 -12.55
N ALA A 73 -3.96 -2.40 -11.91
CA ALA A 73 -5.20 -1.72 -11.56
C ALA A 73 -5.98 -1.31 -12.80
N SER A 74 -5.30 -0.73 -13.80
CA SER A 74 -5.89 -0.39 -15.10
C SER A 74 -6.42 -1.62 -15.84
N LEU A 75 -5.70 -2.74 -15.82
CA LEU A 75 -6.20 -4.01 -16.36
C LEU A 75 -7.50 -4.46 -15.67
N ALA A 76 -7.58 -4.33 -14.35
CA ALA A 76 -8.77 -4.70 -13.59
C ALA A 76 -9.99 -3.82 -13.94
N GLU A 77 -9.78 -2.55 -14.27
CA GLU A 77 -10.82 -1.66 -14.77
C GLU A 77 -11.29 -2.06 -16.18
N LEU A 78 -10.35 -2.33 -17.09
CA LEU A 78 -10.66 -2.81 -18.45
C LEU A 78 -11.40 -4.15 -18.43
N LEU A 79 -11.03 -5.07 -17.53
CA LEU A 79 -11.73 -6.35 -17.37
C LEU A 79 -13.18 -6.15 -16.90
N LYS A 80 -13.41 -5.22 -15.97
CA LYS A 80 -14.79 -4.89 -15.53
C LYS A 80 -15.62 -4.33 -16.68
N GLU A 81 -15.07 -3.35 -17.41
CA GLU A 81 -15.75 -2.77 -18.58
C GLU A 81 -16.04 -3.85 -19.63
N ARG A 82 -15.06 -4.70 -19.92
CA ARG A 82 -15.21 -5.85 -20.82
C ARG A 82 -16.29 -6.82 -20.36
N ASP A 83 -16.39 -7.12 -19.06
CA ASP A 83 -17.40 -8.01 -18.50
C ASP A 83 -18.81 -7.38 -18.47
N GLU A 84 -18.91 -6.05 -18.45
CA GLU A 84 -20.18 -5.34 -18.66
C GLU A 84 -20.62 -5.39 -20.14
N ILE A 85 -19.66 -5.37 -21.07
CA ILE A 85 -19.91 -5.45 -22.52
C ILE A 85 -20.17 -6.90 -22.97
N ALA A 86 -19.52 -7.90 -22.35
CA ALA A 86 -19.56 -9.29 -22.77
C ALA A 86 -20.97 -9.88 -22.97
N PRO A 87 -21.97 -9.58 -22.12
CA PRO A 87 -23.34 -10.04 -22.32
C PRO A 87 -24.03 -9.46 -23.55
N TRP A 88 -23.56 -8.33 -24.09
CA TRP A 88 -24.09 -7.74 -25.32
C TRP A 88 -23.50 -8.35 -26.60
N GLY A 89 -22.44 -9.14 -26.44
CA GLY A 89 -21.77 -9.82 -27.54
C GLY A 89 -21.08 -8.88 -28.53
N SER A 90 -20.78 -9.41 -29.71
CA SER A 90 -20.20 -8.64 -30.81
C SER A 90 -21.29 -8.24 -31.80
N TRP A 91 -21.38 -6.95 -32.09
CA TRP A 91 -22.32 -6.39 -33.05
C TRP A 91 -21.68 -5.21 -33.79
N ASP A 92 -22.11 -5.00 -35.03
CA ASP A 92 -21.58 -3.96 -35.91
C ASP A 92 -22.48 -2.74 -35.84
N ARG A 93 -22.04 -1.71 -35.11
CA ARG A 93 -22.85 -0.49 -34.91
C ARG A 93 -22.98 0.31 -36.19
N ASP A 94 -21.93 0.35 -36.99
CA ASP A 94 -21.90 1.13 -38.22
C ASP A 94 -22.89 0.54 -39.23
N LEU A 95 -22.93 -0.80 -39.34
CA LEU A 95 -23.91 -1.49 -40.18
C LEU A 95 -25.35 -1.23 -39.70
N LEU A 96 -25.61 -1.32 -38.40
CA LEU A 96 -26.95 -1.12 -37.84
C LEU A 96 -27.43 0.33 -38.00
N GLN A 97 -26.52 1.29 -37.85
CA GLN A 97 -26.81 2.70 -38.08
C GLN A 97 -27.05 3.00 -39.57
N GLN A 98 -26.30 2.38 -40.48
CA GLN A 98 -26.54 2.49 -41.94
C GLN A 98 -27.88 1.90 -42.37
N LEU A 99 -28.35 0.85 -41.69
CA LEU A 99 -29.66 0.25 -41.92
C LEU A 99 -30.82 1.08 -41.33
N GLY A 100 -30.52 2.15 -40.59
CA GLY A 100 -31.53 3.03 -39.99
C GLY A 100 -32.32 2.36 -38.86
N VAL A 101 -31.71 1.39 -38.17
CA VAL A 101 -32.35 0.69 -37.05
C VAL A 101 -31.97 1.40 -35.74
N ASP A 102 -32.94 2.05 -35.12
CA ASP A 102 -32.79 2.57 -33.77
C ASP A 102 -32.79 1.42 -32.76
N LEU A 103 -31.79 1.37 -31.89
CA LEU A 103 -31.61 0.31 -30.90
C LEU A 103 -31.69 0.90 -29.50
N HIS A 104 -32.62 0.38 -28.69
CA HIS A 104 -32.81 0.80 -27.32
C HIS A 104 -32.46 -0.33 -26.35
N PHE A 105 -31.56 -0.07 -25.41
CA PHE A 105 -30.95 -1.08 -24.56
C PHE A 105 -31.61 -1.13 -23.18
N TYR A 106 -31.87 -2.34 -22.67
CA TYR A 106 -32.53 -2.54 -21.37
C TYR A 106 -31.94 -3.71 -20.58
N ILE A 107 -31.91 -3.55 -19.26
CA ILE A 107 -31.56 -4.60 -18.30
C ILE A 107 -32.66 -4.66 -17.24
N VAL A 108 -33.24 -5.83 -17.04
CA VAL A 108 -34.29 -6.06 -16.03
C VAL A 108 -34.00 -7.30 -15.22
N ASP A 109 -34.52 -7.37 -14.00
CA ASP A 109 -34.56 -8.64 -13.27
C ASP A 109 -35.44 -9.64 -14.04
N ALA A 110 -35.04 -10.91 -14.13
CA ALA A 110 -35.76 -11.94 -14.89
C ALA A 110 -37.23 -12.09 -14.44
N LYS A 111 -37.54 -11.83 -13.16
CA LYS A 111 -38.90 -11.85 -12.62
C LYS A 111 -39.77 -10.68 -13.08
N ARG A 112 -39.15 -9.59 -13.53
CA ARG A 112 -39.84 -8.39 -14.02
C ARG A 112 -39.99 -8.38 -15.53
N PHE A 113 -39.33 -9.31 -16.24
CA PHE A 113 -39.49 -9.45 -17.67
C PHE A 113 -40.89 -10.00 -17.98
N SER A 114 -41.70 -9.22 -18.69
CA SER A 114 -43.07 -9.60 -19.04
C SER A 114 -43.07 -10.37 -20.37
N PRO A 115 -43.65 -11.58 -20.43
CA PRO A 115 -43.72 -12.37 -21.65
C PRO A 115 -44.61 -11.74 -22.74
N GLU A 116 -45.41 -10.72 -22.41
CA GLU A 116 -46.25 -9.97 -23.35
C GLU A 116 -45.48 -8.88 -24.11
N TRP A 117 -44.28 -8.48 -23.65
CA TRP A 117 -43.52 -7.41 -24.31
C TRP A 117 -43.04 -7.78 -25.72
N PRO A 118 -42.53 -8.99 -26.00
CA PRO A 118 -42.13 -9.40 -27.35
C PRO A 118 -43.30 -9.42 -28.35
N GLU A 119 -44.56 -9.43 -27.90
CA GLU A 119 -45.73 -9.32 -28.78
C GLU A 119 -46.04 -7.87 -29.18
N GLN A 120 -45.61 -6.89 -28.38
CA GLN A 120 -45.91 -5.47 -28.55
C GLN A 120 -44.73 -4.67 -29.12
N PHE A 121 -43.52 -5.11 -28.83
CA PHE A 121 -42.27 -4.46 -29.25
C PHE A 121 -41.35 -5.48 -29.91
N ALA A 122 -40.56 -5.03 -30.88
CA ALA A 122 -39.54 -5.86 -31.54
C ALA A 122 -38.33 -6.08 -30.60
N ILE A 123 -38.52 -6.93 -29.59
CA ILE A 123 -37.53 -7.25 -28.56
C ILE A 123 -36.66 -8.42 -29.00
N GLN A 124 -35.35 -8.21 -28.96
CA GLN A 124 -34.34 -9.27 -29.04
C GLN A 124 -33.68 -9.44 -27.67
N ILE A 125 -33.85 -10.61 -27.06
CA ILE A 125 -33.10 -10.98 -25.86
C ILE A 125 -31.66 -11.29 -26.28
N VAL A 126 -30.70 -10.59 -25.67
CA VAL A 126 -29.27 -10.72 -25.99
C VAL A 126 -28.59 -11.65 -25.00
N ALA A 127 -28.92 -11.53 -23.71
CA ALA A 127 -28.42 -12.43 -22.67
C ALA A 127 -29.42 -12.60 -21.53
N ASP A 128 -29.48 -13.80 -20.98
CA ASP A 128 -30.23 -14.14 -19.77
C ASP A 128 -29.32 -14.97 -18.85
N ASP A 129 -29.00 -14.43 -17.68
CA ASP A 129 -28.20 -15.11 -16.65
C ASP A 129 -29.07 -15.70 -15.51
N GLY A 130 -30.40 -15.74 -15.71
CA GLY A 130 -31.40 -16.22 -14.75
C GLY A 130 -31.71 -15.21 -13.65
N ARG A 131 -30.86 -14.20 -13.44
CA ARG A 131 -31.11 -13.09 -12.51
C ARG A 131 -31.54 -11.84 -13.26
N ARG A 132 -30.85 -11.53 -14.35
CA ARG A 132 -31.06 -10.37 -15.21
C ARG A 132 -31.21 -10.79 -16.66
N VAL A 133 -32.22 -10.23 -17.30
CA VAL A 133 -32.46 -10.34 -18.74
C VAL A 133 -31.99 -9.03 -19.37
N ARG A 134 -31.07 -9.14 -20.33
CA ARG A 134 -30.54 -8.05 -21.14
C ARG A 134 -31.12 -8.20 -22.54
N PHE A 135 -31.81 -7.17 -23.00
CA PHE A 135 -32.50 -7.20 -24.28
C PHE A 135 -32.43 -5.84 -24.96
N VAL A 136 -32.69 -5.83 -26.26
CA VAL A 136 -32.69 -4.64 -27.10
C VAL A 136 -34.03 -4.56 -27.82
N ILE A 137 -34.61 -3.36 -27.91
CA ILE A 137 -35.74 -3.08 -28.79
C ILE A 137 -35.18 -2.50 -30.09
N ALA A 138 -35.53 -3.10 -31.22
CA ALA A 138 -35.18 -2.60 -32.55
C ALA A 138 -36.36 -1.82 -33.15
N GLY A 139 -36.23 -0.49 -33.26
CA GLY A 139 -37.27 0.42 -33.71
C GLY A 139 -37.92 1.23 -32.56
N PRO A 140 -39.13 1.79 -32.76
CA PRO A 140 -39.75 2.69 -31.80
C PRO A 140 -39.96 2.06 -30.42
N ASN A 141 -39.54 2.74 -29.36
CA ASN A 141 -39.75 2.34 -27.96
C ASN A 141 -40.80 3.20 -27.22
N GLU A 142 -41.57 4.00 -27.95
CA GLU A 142 -42.59 4.88 -27.37
C GLU A 142 -43.59 4.08 -26.52
N GLY A 143 -43.79 4.51 -25.26
CA GLY A 143 -44.69 3.84 -24.32
C GLY A 143 -44.11 2.62 -23.62
N PHE A 144 -42.82 2.28 -23.83
CA PHE A 144 -42.18 1.23 -23.05
C PHE A 144 -42.03 1.66 -21.57
N PRO A 145 -42.43 0.82 -20.59
CA PRO A 145 -42.59 1.25 -19.20
C PRO A 145 -41.28 1.39 -18.41
N LEU A 146 -40.12 1.16 -19.03
CA LEU A 146 -38.82 1.12 -18.36
C LEU A 146 -37.85 2.15 -18.91
N HIS A 147 -36.89 2.55 -18.06
CA HIS A 147 -35.82 3.44 -18.45
C HIS A 147 -34.76 2.72 -19.30
N GLU A 148 -34.42 3.36 -20.41
CA GLU A 148 -33.34 2.94 -21.30
C GLU A 148 -31.99 3.13 -20.62
N ILE A 149 -31.07 2.20 -20.85
CA ILE A 149 -29.67 2.33 -20.46
C ILE A 149 -28.82 2.79 -21.65
N PRO A 150 -27.70 3.49 -21.41
CA PRO A 150 -26.82 3.87 -22.50
C PRO A 150 -26.27 2.63 -23.23
N ALA A 151 -26.21 2.71 -24.56
CA ALA A 151 -25.58 1.69 -25.37
C ALA A 151 -24.09 1.54 -24.99
N PRO A 152 -23.54 0.32 -25.00
CA PRO A 152 -22.11 0.11 -24.78
C PRO A 152 -21.26 0.97 -25.73
N ALA A 153 -20.31 1.72 -25.17
CA ALA A 153 -19.46 2.66 -25.91
C ALA A 153 -18.37 1.96 -26.73
N LEU A 154 -18.01 0.72 -26.38
CA LEU A 154 -17.06 -0.14 -27.09
C LEU A 154 -17.75 -1.43 -27.53
N THR A 155 -17.26 -2.04 -28.61
CA THR A 155 -17.63 -3.40 -28.98
C THR A 155 -16.85 -4.42 -28.13
N LEU A 156 -17.38 -5.63 -27.96
CA LEU A 156 -16.67 -6.68 -27.22
C LEU A 156 -15.27 -6.94 -27.80
N LYS A 157 -15.13 -6.90 -29.12
CA LYS A 157 -13.85 -7.06 -29.82
C LYS A 157 -12.85 -5.95 -29.47
N GLU A 158 -13.29 -4.70 -29.36
CA GLU A 158 -12.44 -3.58 -28.96
C GLU A 158 -12.04 -3.68 -27.49
N ALA A 159 -12.98 -4.07 -26.61
CA ALA A 159 -12.71 -4.27 -25.19
C ALA A 159 -11.72 -5.43 -24.95
N ASP A 160 -11.91 -6.57 -25.63
CA ASP A 160 -10.97 -7.70 -25.58
C ASP A 160 -9.59 -7.29 -26.12
N ALA A 161 -9.53 -6.54 -27.23
CA ALA A 161 -8.26 -6.06 -27.78
C ALA A 161 -7.52 -5.09 -26.82
N ALA A 162 -8.27 -4.26 -26.07
CA ALA A 162 -7.70 -3.36 -25.06
C ALA A 162 -7.14 -4.14 -23.86
N VAL A 163 -7.86 -5.15 -23.38
CA VAL A 163 -7.39 -6.09 -22.34
C VAL A 163 -6.12 -6.80 -22.80
N ASP A 164 -6.12 -7.42 -23.99
CA ASP A 164 -4.97 -8.11 -24.57
C ASP A 164 -3.75 -7.19 -24.74
N ALA A 165 -3.97 -5.93 -25.11
CA ALA A 165 -2.90 -4.95 -25.23
C ALA A 165 -2.28 -4.64 -23.85
N LYS A 166 -3.12 -4.43 -22.82
CA LYS A 166 -2.68 -4.13 -21.46
C LYS A 166 -1.98 -5.32 -20.80
N GLU A 167 -2.47 -6.54 -21.03
CA GLU A 167 -1.81 -7.76 -20.55
C GLU A 167 -0.41 -7.94 -21.17
N ARG A 168 -0.27 -7.67 -22.47
CA ARG A 168 1.04 -7.69 -23.15
C ARG A 168 1.99 -6.64 -22.60
N GLU A 169 1.50 -5.43 -22.33
CA GLU A 169 2.26 -4.36 -21.70
C GLU A 169 2.79 -4.79 -20.32
N ILE A 170 1.90 -5.34 -19.47
CA ILE A 170 2.26 -5.90 -18.16
C ILE A 170 3.31 -7.00 -18.28
N ALA A 171 3.14 -7.92 -19.23
CA ALA A 171 4.07 -9.04 -19.43
C ALA A 171 5.47 -8.55 -19.85
N LEU A 172 5.54 -7.59 -20.76
CA LEU A 172 6.80 -6.97 -21.19
C LEU A 172 7.48 -6.23 -20.04
N TYR A 173 6.74 -5.40 -19.30
CA TYR A 173 7.28 -4.65 -18.17
C TYR A 173 7.77 -5.58 -17.06
N SER A 174 6.98 -6.59 -16.69
CA SER A 174 7.36 -7.59 -15.68
C SER A 174 8.64 -8.34 -16.10
N LYS A 175 8.81 -8.62 -17.39
CA LYS A 175 10.04 -9.23 -17.91
C LYS A 175 11.24 -8.30 -17.73
N VAL A 176 11.12 -7.03 -18.11
CA VAL A 176 12.18 -6.02 -17.94
C VAL A 176 12.57 -5.92 -16.46
N LEU A 177 11.60 -5.81 -15.56
CA LEU A 177 11.85 -5.73 -14.11
C LEU A 177 12.58 -6.97 -13.58
N ARG A 178 12.26 -8.16 -14.11
CA ARG A 178 12.96 -9.40 -13.77
C ARG A 178 14.40 -9.41 -14.27
N GLU A 179 14.66 -8.90 -15.47
CA GLU A 179 16.02 -8.79 -16.03
C GLU A 179 16.89 -7.83 -15.19
N ARG A 180 16.29 -6.78 -14.62
CA ARG A 180 16.96 -5.87 -13.67
C ARG A 180 17.41 -6.53 -12.37
N SER A 181 16.96 -7.75 -12.05
CA SER A 181 17.45 -8.47 -10.87
C SER A 181 18.98 -8.68 -10.89
N ALA A 182 19.60 -8.66 -12.07
CA ALA A 182 21.06 -8.68 -12.23
C ALA A 182 21.76 -7.42 -11.68
N GLU A 183 21.06 -6.29 -11.55
CA GLU A 183 21.57 -5.03 -10.99
C GLU A 183 21.60 -5.03 -9.45
N LEU A 184 20.84 -5.94 -8.80
CA LEU A 184 20.69 -5.97 -7.34
C LEU A 184 22.01 -5.99 -6.56
N PRO A 185 23.06 -6.75 -6.96
CA PRO A 185 24.33 -6.71 -6.25
C PRO A 185 24.98 -5.32 -6.26
N ALA A 186 25.01 -4.66 -7.42
CA ALA A 186 25.58 -3.32 -7.57
C ALA A 186 24.76 -2.26 -6.82
N LEU A 187 23.42 -2.35 -6.86
CA LEU A 187 22.54 -1.45 -6.10
C LEU A 187 22.73 -1.61 -4.59
N ARG A 188 22.89 -2.85 -4.09
CA ARG A 188 23.17 -3.10 -2.67
C ARG A 188 24.52 -2.54 -2.22
N GLU A 189 25.54 -2.64 -3.07
CA GLU A 189 26.84 -2.02 -2.82
C GLU A 189 26.73 -0.49 -2.77
N ALA A 190 26.02 0.12 -3.73
CA ALA A 190 25.76 1.55 -3.74
C ALA A 190 24.98 2.01 -2.49
N LEU A 191 23.97 1.25 -2.06
CA LEU A 191 23.22 1.52 -0.83
C LEU A 191 24.13 1.45 0.40
N ALA A 192 25.00 0.43 0.48
CA ALA A 192 25.94 0.29 1.59
C ALA A 192 26.91 1.49 1.65
N ALA A 193 27.48 1.89 0.51
CA ALA A 193 28.35 3.05 0.42
C ALA A 193 27.65 4.35 0.84
N LYS A 194 26.39 4.54 0.45
CA LYS A 194 25.59 5.72 0.83
C LYS A 194 25.22 5.75 2.30
N LYS A 195 24.86 4.60 2.89
CA LYS A 195 24.65 4.47 4.33
C LYS A 195 25.93 4.76 5.12
N GLU A 196 27.07 4.30 4.62
CA GLU A 196 28.37 4.60 5.24
C GLU A 196 28.73 6.09 5.12
N GLU A 197 28.45 6.73 3.98
CA GLU A 197 28.61 8.17 3.80
C GLU A 197 27.75 8.96 4.79
N ALA A 198 26.47 8.62 4.91
CA ALA A 198 25.56 9.23 5.88
C ALA A 198 26.06 9.04 7.31
N ALA A 199 26.50 7.83 7.68
CA ALA A 199 27.04 7.53 9.00
C ALA A 199 28.32 8.33 9.29
N ARG A 200 29.26 8.42 8.34
CA ARG A 200 30.48 9.23 8.45
C ARG A 200 30.15 10.71 8.60
N TYR A 201 29.17 11.21 7.85
CA TYR A 201 28.74 12.60 7.91
C TYR A 201 28.13 12.94 9.27
N LEU A 202 27.19 12.14 9.75
CA LEU A 202 26.58 12.29 11.08
C LEU A 202 27.63 12.20 12.21
N ALA A 203 28.60 11.30 12.07
CA ALA A 203 29.73 11.21 13.00
C ALA A 203 30.62 12.47 12.97
N SER A 204 30.81 13.09 11.80
CA SER A 204 31.64 14.30 11.65
C SER A 204 30.99 15.58 12.20
N LEU A 205 29.65 15.67 12.17
CA LEU A 205 28.90 16.79 12.75
C LEU A 205 28.92 16.76 14.29
N SER A 206 29.14 15.60 14.88
CA SER A 206 29.24 15.40 16.34
C SER A 206 30.64 15.72 16.90
N GLY A 207 31.46 16.46 16.15
CA GLY A 207 32.93 16.47 16.27
C GLY A 207 33.53 16.76 17.64
N GLU A 208 34.33 15.82 18.15
CA GLU A 208 35.79 15.99 18.30
C GLU A 208 36.50 14.63 18.40
N SER A 209 37.59 14.52 17.64
CA SER A 209 38.64 13.47 17.65
C SER A 209 38.26 12.01 17.35
N ALA A 210 39.06 11.45 16.45
CA ALA A 210 39.21 10.02 16.27
C ALA A 210 39.46 9.30 17.61
N ALA A 211 38.88 8.11 17.71
CA ALA A 211 38.94 7.13 18.81
C ALA A 211 37.90 7.32 19.93
N ALA A 212 36.86 6.48 19.87
CA ALA A 212 35.99 5.98 20.96
C ALA A 212 34.56 6.53 21.16
N ASP A 213 34.16 7.70 20.65
CA ASP A 213 32.95 8.38 21.17
C ASP A 213 31.92 8.84 20.11
N THR A 214 31.34 7.92 19.33
CA THR A 214 30.25 8.23 18.38
C THR A 214 28.92 8.46 19.13
N LEU A 215 28.27 9.63 19.08
CA LEU A 215 26.91 9.75 19.66
C LEU A 215 25.91 8.87 18.89
N VAL A 216 25.08 8.11 19.62
CA VAL A 216 24.04 7.23 19.09
C VAL A 216 22.70 7.65 19.68
N ALA A 217 21.71 7.86 18.80
CA ALA A 217 20.35 8.15 19.20
C ALA A 217 19.50 6.88 19.22
N PHE A 218 18.75 6.68 20.30
CA PHE A 218 17.81 5.58 20.46
C PHE A 218 16.42 6.10 20.81
N GLU A 219 15.39 5.38 20.39
CA GLU A 219 14.02 5.62 20.79
C GLU A 219 13.49 4.36 21.49
N GLY A 220 12.82 4.54 22.62
CA GLY A 220 12.20 3.45 23.35
C GLY A 220 10.90 3.83 24.02
N PHE A 221 10.10 2.82 24.34
CA PHE A 221 8.77 2.99 24.93
C PHE A 221 8.73 2.45 26.36
N VAL A 222 8.18 3.26 27.27
CA VAL A 222 8.00 2.93 28.68
C VAL A 222 6.52 3.12 29.05
N PRO A 223 5.90 2.17 29.77
CA PRO A 223 4.55 2.36 30.28
C PRO A 223 4.43 3.62 31.14
N GLU A 224 3.33 4.35 30.99
CA GLU A 224 3.09 5.59 31.74
C GLU A 224 3.13 5.37 33.26
N ALA A 225 2.74 4.19 33.72
CA ALA A 225 2.81 3.78 35.13
C ALA A 225 4.24 3.61 35.67
N ASP A 226 5.17 3.20 34.80
CA ASP A 226 6.57 2.93 35.14
C ASP A 226 7.49 4.14 34.86
N SER A 227 6.95 5.19 34.22
CA SER A 227 7.67 6.42 33.84
C SER A 227 8.35 7.15 35.02
N PRO A 228 7.74 7.30 36.22
CA PRO A 228 8.40 7.96 37.35
C PRO A 228 9.60 7.18 37.91
N ALA A 229 9.51 5.85 37.94
CA ALA A 229 10.60 4.98 38.39
C ALA A 229 11.73 4.95 37.36
N PHE A 230 11.37 4.97 36.07
CA PHE A 230 12.30 5.07 34.96
C PHE A 230 13.09 6.39 34.99
N GLU A 231 12.41 7.54 35.11
CA GLU A 231 13.05 8.86 35.17
C GLU A 231 14.04 8.97 36.34
N ALA A 232 13.69 8.44 37.52
CA ALA A 232 14.58 8.41 38.68
C ALA A 232 15.84 7.54 38.46
N GLY A 233 15.74 6.44 37.71
CA GLY A 233 16.88 5.61 37.32
C GLY A 233 17.78 6.29 36.30
N MET A 234 17.19 7.08 35.39
CA MET A 234 17.89 7.77 34.32
C MET A 234 18.74 8.96 34.81
N GLU A 235 18.41 9.57 35.95
CA GLU A 235 19.23 10.62 36.58
C GLU A 235 20.65 10.14 36.94
N SER A 236 20.84 8.83 37.09
CA SER A 236 22.14 8.22 37.42
C SER A 236 22.97 7.80 36.21
N LEU A 237 22.42 7.92 34.99
CA LEU A 237 23.05 7.45 33.75
C LEU A 237 23.64 8.61 32.94
N PRO A 238 24.77 8.40 32.23
CA PRO A 238 25.41 9.41 31.40
C PRO A 238 24.71 9.55 30.03
N ALA A 239 23.40 9.86 30.02
CA ALA A 239 22.63 10.01 28.79
C ALA A 239 21.69 11.22 28.84
N VAL A 240 21.58 11.94 27.73
CA VAL A 240 20.58 13.01 27.57
C VAL A 240 19.29 12.38 27.03
N TRP A 241 18.15 12.67 27.66
CA TRP A 241 16.87 12.07 27.29
C TRP A 241 15.76 13.11 27.14
N PHE A 242 14.80 12.79 26.27
CA PHE A 242 13.61 13.59 25.99
C PHE A 242 12.36 12.71 26.10
N LYS A 243 11.23 13.30 26.52
CA LYS A 243 9.95 12.61 26.74
C LYS A 243 8.86 13.21 25.86
N GLU A 244 8.15 12.34 25.14
CA GLU A 244 6.97 12.69 24.34
C GLU A 244 5.84 11.67 24.60
N SER A 245 4.58 12.10 24.44
CA SER A 245 3.46 11.17 24.44
C SER A 245 3.48 10.34 23.15
N ALA A 246 3.43 9.01 23.26
CA ALA A 246 3.45 8.14 22.09
C ALA A 246 2.16 8.32 21.25
N THR A 247 2.30 8.43 19.94
CA THR A 247 1.18 8.55 18.99
C THR A 247 0.88 7.21 18.30
N VAL A 248 -0.28 7.08 17.66
CA VAL A 248 -0.70 5.84 16.98
C VAL A 248 0.22 5.49 15.80
N GLU A 249 0.88 6.49 15.22
CA GLU A 249 1.84 6.34 14.11
C GLU A 249 3.18 5.74 14.58
N ASP A 250 3.53 5.89 15.85
CA ASP A 250 4.79 5.40 16.44
C ASP A 250 4.79 3.87 16.69
N LYS A 251 3.69 3.16 16.40
CA LYS A 251 3.49 1.71 16.62
C LYS A 251 3.97 1.21 18.00
N PRO A 252 3.51 1.81 19.11
CA PRO A 252 3.99 1.42 20.44
C PRO A 252 3.63 -0.03 20.79
N PRO A 253 4.52 -0.75 21.52
CA PRO A 253 4.26 -2.12 21.96
C PRO A 253 3.06 -2.18 22.91
N VAL A 254 2.25 -3.24 22.81
CA VAL A 254 1.03 -3.39 23.61
C VAL A 254 1.34 -4.17 24.89
N LYS A 255 1.36 -3.48 26.05
CA LYS A 255 1.42 -4.13 27.37
C LYS A 255 0.03 -4.25 27.97
N PHE A 256 -0.36 -5.47 28.34
CA PHE A 256 -1.63 -5.74 29.01
C PHE A 256 -1.43 -5.67 30.53
N ARG A 257 -2.21 -4.81 31.19
CA ARG A 257 -2.25 -4.73 32.66
C ARG A 257 -3.12 -5.88 33.19
N ASN A 258 -2.50 -6.95 33.69
CA ASN A 258 -3.19 -8.10 34.27
C ASN A 258 -3.36 -7.94 35.78
N ASN A 259 -4.60 -8.09 36.27
CA ASN A 259 -4.87 -8.24 37.70
C ASN A 259 -4.57 -9.68 38.16
N ARG A 260 -4.29 -9.87 39.46
CA ARG A 260 -3.91 -11.13 40.16
C ARG A 260 -4.81 -12.37 39.93
N PHE A 261 -5.85 -12.25 39.11
CA PHE A 261 -6.76 -13.32 38.69
C PHE A 261 -6.43 -13.90 37.30
N VAL A 262 -5.57 -13.24 36.50
CA VAL A 262 -5.25 -13.64 35.12
C VAL A 262 -3.90 -14.37 35.03
N GLU A 263 -3.07 -14.36 36.08
CA GLU A 263 -1.82 -15.16 36.18
C GLU A 263 -2.04 -16.68 36.14
N LEU A 264 -3.28 -17.15 36.34
CA LEU A 264 -3.65 -18.57 36.38
C LEU A 264 -4.05 -19.16 35.02
N PHE A 265 -4.06 -18.36 33.95
CA PHE A 265 -4.70 -18.75 32.68
C PHE A 265 -3.88 -18.59 31.41
N GLU A 266 -2.55 -18.53 31.48
CA GLU A 266 -1.69 -18.86 30.32
C GLU A 266 -0.49 -19.72 30.75
N PRO A 267 0.01 -20.64 29.88
CA PRO A 267 0.97 -21.69 30.21
C PRO A 267 2.41 -21.21 30.46
#